data_AF-A0A022QIJ3-F1
#
_entry.id   AF-A0A022QIJ3-F1
#
_cell.length_a   1.000
_cell.length_b   1.000
_cell.length_c   1.000
_cell.angle_alpha   90.00
_cell.angle_beta   90.00
_cell.angle_gamma   90.00
#
_symmetry.space_group_name_H-M   'P 1'
#
loop_
_entity.id
_entity.type
_entity.pdbx_description
1 polymer ?
#
loop_
_entity_poly.entity_id
_entity_poly.type
_entity_poly.pdbx_seq_one_letter_code
_entity_poly.pdbx_strand_id
1 'polypeptide(L)'
;MSSFSTTTTYTLLLLLLLAAASSSLTAAAESPKPTPWPLQFHSILLVNFSGSLSLIDLWYDWPKGRNFNIIQSQLGELLYDLEWNNGTSFFYTLDSNKKCRSAQLEVGILRPNWLDGAVYLGQENVDGFLCNVWQKVDFIWYYEDVVTKRPVHWVFYTGRSIHVMTFEVGAVLEDAKWQAPIYCFDKKDTQTDLRHNYKVDVGYSEPQTEGVLRGSMQL
;
A
#
# COMPACT_ATOMS: atom_id res chain seq x y z
N MET A 1 -40.27 52.68 -39.11
CA MET A 1 -39.86 51.27 -38.89
C MET A 1 -38.52 51.29 -38.19
N SER A 2 -38.42 51.13 -36.86
CA SER A 2 -37.15 50.83 -36.15
C SER A 2 -37.20 50.80 -34.60
N SER A 3 -38.35 50.80 -33.92
CA SER A 3 -38.37 50.79 -32.44
C SER A 3 -38.46 49.41 -31.77
N PHE A 4 -38.68 48.33 -32.54
CA PHE A 4 -38.86 46.98 -31.99
C PHE A 4 -37.55 46.17 -31.83
N SER A 5 -36.40 46.70 -32.27
CA SER A 5 -35.13 45.95 -32.28
C SER A 5 -34.29 46.16 -31.01
N THR A 6 -34.43 47.30 -30.33
CA THR A 6 -33.63 47.66 -29.15
C THR A 6 -34.13 46.98 -27.88
N THR A 7 -35.43 46.84 -27.67
CA THR A 7 -35.97 46.22 -26.43
C THR A 7 -35.62 44.73 -26.32
N THR A 8 -35.59 44.03 -27.45
CA THR A 8 -35.26 42.59 -27.55
C THR A 8 -33.78 42.31 -27.28
N THR A 9 -32.90 43.27 -27.57
CA THR A 9 -31.45 43.11 -27.31
C THR A 9 -31.12 43.34 -25.83
N TYR A 10 -31.79 44.27 -25.15
CA TYR A 10 -31.62 44.47 -23.70
C TYR A 10 -32.14 43.30 -22.87
N THR A 11 -33.26 42.68 -23.24
CA THR A 11 -33.78 41.48 -22.55
C THR A 11 -32.88 40.27 -22.74
N LEU A 12 -32.32 40.07 -23.94
CA LEU A 12 -31.38 38.99 -24.20
C LEU A 12 -30.07 39.17 -23.42
N LEU A 13 -29.56 40.41 -23.35
CA LEU A 13 -28.34 40.74 -22.59
C LEU A 13 -28.55 40.54 -21.07
N LEU A 14 -29.73 40.91 -20.56
CA LEU A 14 -30.08 40.70 -19.15
C LEU A 14 -30.20 39.21 -18.81
N LEU A 15 -30.77 38.39 -19.68
CA LEU A 15 -30.84 36.92 -19.54
C LEU A 15 -29.44 36.26 -19.55
N LEU A 16 -28.53 36.74 -20.41
CA LEU A 16 -27.13 36.29 -20.43
C LEU A 16 -26.36 36.68 -19.15
N LEU A 17 -26.62 37.87 -18.61
CA LEU A 17 -26.03 38.34 -17.35
C LEU A 17 -26.56 37.55 -16.13
N LEU A 18 -27.85 37.21 -16.11
CA LEU A 18 -28.47 36.35 -15.08
C LEU A 18 -27.98 34.89 -15.16
N ALA A 19 -27.75 34.37 -16.36
CA ALA A 19 -27.15 33.05 -16.56
C ALA A 19 -25.68 33.01 -16.09
N ALA A 20 -24.89 34.08 -16.32
CA ALA A 20 -23.51 34.18 -15.84
C ALA A 20 -23.43 34.34 -14.31
N ALA A 21 -24.39 35.04 -13.69
CA ALA A 21 -24.48 35.19 -12.23
C ALA A 21 -24.92 33.91 -11.50
N SER A 22 -25.45 32.91 -12.22
CA SER A 22 -25.80 31.58 -11.70
C SER A 22 -24.60 30.64 -11.70
N SER A 23 -23.39 31.18 -11.57
CA SER A 23 -22.19 30.40 -11.30
C SER A 23 -22.26 29.97 -9.84
N SER A 24 -22.95 28.86 -9.59
CA SER A 24 -22.96 28.18 -8.30
C SER A 24 -21.52 28.06 -7.80
N LEU A 25 -21.20 28.66 -6.65
CA LEU A 25 -20.03 28.23 -5.88
C LEU A 25 -20.30 26.79 -5.47
N THR A 26 -19.90 25.83 -6.29
CA THR A 26 -19.69 24.47 -5.83
C THR A 26 -18.59 24.58 -4.78
N ALA A 27 -18.98 24.51 -3.50
CA ALA A 27 -18.03 24.21 -2.44
C ALA A 27 -17.24 22.99 -2.93
N ALA A 28 -15.93 23.14 -3.13
CA ALA A 28 -15.09 22.04 -3.51
C ALA A 28 -15.31 20.94 -2.47
N ALA A 29 -15.90 19.82 -2.89
CA ALA A 29 -16.12 18.70 -1.99
C ALA A 29 -14.77 18.31 -1.40
N GLU A 30 -14.70 18.16 -0.08
CA GLU A 30 -13.47 17.70 0.55
C GLU A 30 -13.03 16.39 -0.09
N SER A 31 -11.74 16.28 -0.41
CA SER A 31 -11.18 15.06 -0.96
C SER A 31 -11.40 13.88 0.00
N PRO A 32 -11.69 12.68 -0.51
CA PRO A 32 -11.89 11.52 0.34
C PRO A 32 -10.63 11.22 1.16
N LYS A 33 -10.84 10.80 2.41
CA LYS A 33 -9.77 10.31 3.28
C LYS A 33 -9.58 8.81 3.07
N PRO A 34 -8.34 8.30 3.05
CA PRO A 34 -8.09 6.87 2.96
C PRO A 34 -8.62 6.16 4.21
N THR A 35 -9.19 4.97 4.03
CA THR A 35 -9.67 4.16 5.15
C THR A 35 -8.47 3.52 5.85
N PRO A 36 -8.34 3.64 7.18
CA PRO A 36 -7.33 2.91 7.92
C PRO A 36 -7.50 1.41 7.70
N TRP A 37 -6.38 0.68 7.62
CA TRP A 37 -6.44 -0.77 7.60
C TRP A 37 -7.15 -1.32 8.84
N PRO A 38 -7.91 -2.42 8.71
CA PRO A 38 -8.46 -3.10 9.86
C PRO A 38 -7.35 -3.57 10.79
N LEU A 39 -7.65 -3.69 12.07
CA LEU A 39 -6.67 -4.16 13.06
C LEU A 39 -6.20 -5.59 12.78
N GLN A 40 -7.06 -6.41 12.17
CA GLN A 40 -6.76 -7.79 11.80
C GLN A 40 -7.42 -8.09 10.46
N PHE A 41 -6.72 -8.76 9.56
CA PHE A 41 -7.29 -9.28 8.32
C PHE A 41 -6.44 -10.39 7.73
N HIS A 42 -7.05 -11.14 6.81
CA HIS A 42 -6.39 -12.07 5.91
C HIS A 42 -6.60 -11.65 4.46
N SER A 43 -5.59 -11.86 3.62
CA SER A 43 -5.68 -11.51 2.21
C SER A 43 -4.81 -12.43 1.35
N ILE A 44 -5.35 -12.86 0.22
CA ILE A 44 -4.57 -13.43 -0.88
C ILE A 44 -4.27 -12.32 -1.88
N LEU A 45 -2.98 -12.16 -2.19
CA LEU A 45 -2.47 -11.13 -3.08
C LEU A 45 -1.78 -11.77 -4.29
N LEU A 46 -2.02 -11.22 -5.48
CA LEU A 46 -1.23 -11.51 -6.66
C LEU A 46 -0.22 -10.39 -6.88
N VAL A 47 1.06 -10.73 -6.88
CA VAL A 47 2.15 -9.80 -7.14
C VAL A 47 2.68 -10.02 -8.54
N ASN A 48 2.91 -8.93 -9.26
CA ASN A 48 3.60 -8.91 -10.54
C ASN A 48 4.80 -7.96 -10.46
N PHE A 49 5.96 -8.47 -10.83
CA PHE A 49 7.15 -7.65 -11.01
C PHE A 49 7.78 -7.94 -12.36
N SER A 50 7.51 -7.07 -13.34
CA SER A 50 8.01 -7.18 -14.72
C SER A 50 7.72 -8.55 -15.36
N GLY A 51 6.55 -9.14 -15.06
CA GLY A 51 6.13 -10.46 -15.53
C GLY A 51 6.48 -11.62 -14.59
N SER A 52 7.30 -11.39 -13.56
CA SER A 52 7.54 -12.38 -12.51
C SER A 52 6.37 -12.38 -11.53
N LEU A 53 5.63 -13.48 -11.48
CA LEU A 53 4.42 -13.60 -10.67
C LEU A 53 4.69 -14.34 -9.35
N SER A 54 4.03 -13.88 -8.28
CA SER A 54 3.94 -14.60 -7.02
C SER A 54 2.59 -14.40 -6.34
N LEU A 55 2.15 -15.39 -5.58
CA LEU A 55 1.04 -15.23 -4.63
C LEU A 55 1.60 -14.95 -3.23
N ILE A 56 0.92 -14.09 -2.49
CA ILE A 56 1.15 -13.88 -1.06
C ILE A 56 -0.14 -14.24 -0.32
N ASP A 57 -0.03 -15.15 0.64
CA ASP A 57 -1.03 -15.40 1.67
C ASP A 57 -0.62 -14.56 2.91
N LEU A 58 -1.32 -13.44 3.09
CA LEU A 58 -1.02 -12.40 4.05
C LEU A 58 -1.93 -12.48 5.27
N TRP A 59 -1.32 -12.60 6.45
CA TRP A 59 -1.99 -12.44 7.74
C TRP A 59 -1.47 -11.20 8.45
N TYR A 60 -2.38 -10.28 8.77
CA TYR A 60 -2.06 -9.06 9.50
C TYR A 60 -2.76 -9.07 10.85
N ASP A 61 -2.00 -8.84 11.94
CA ASP A 61 -2.51 -8.83 13.31
C ASP A 61 -1.84 -7.73 14.13
N TRP A 62 -2.38 -6.51 14.01
CA TRP A 62 -1.88 -5.31 14.66
C TRP A 62 -1.92 -5.38 16.20
N PRO A 63 -3.01 -5.86 16.85
CA PRO A 63 -3.05 -5.96 18.32
C PRO A 63 -1.92 -6.82 18.90
N LYS A 64 -1.48 -7.84 18.16
CA LYS A 64 -0.35 -8.70 18.54
C LYS A 64 0.97 -8.30 17.85
N GLY A 65 0.99 -7.21 17.10
CA GLY A 65 2.18 -6.63 16.51
C GLY A 65 2.91 -7.54 15.55
N ARG A 66 2.18 -8.26 14.69
CA ARG A 66 2.74 -9.28 13.80
C ARG A 66 2.11 -9.26 12.40
N ASN A 67 2.94 -9.49 11.39
CA ASN A 67 2.54 -9.57 9.99
C ASN A 67 3.23 -10.78 9.34
N PHE A 68 2.50 -11.56 8.56
CA PHE A 68 3.02 -12.81 8.01
C PHE A 68 2.68 -12.93 6.54
N ASN A 69 3.71 -12.83 5.69
CA ASN A 69 3.62 -13.06 4.26
C ASN A 69 4.10 -14.48 3.97
N ILE A 70 3.22 -15.35 3.46
CA ILE A 70 3.58 -16.67 2.93
C ILE A 70 3.60 -16.56 1.42
N ILE A 71 4.79 -16.60 0.83
CA ILE A 71 5.05 -16.16 -0.54
C ILE A 71 5.39 -17.37 -1.41
N GLN A 72 4.61 -17.56 -2.47
CA GLN A 72 4.87 -18.58 -3.49
C GLN A 72 5.12 -17.90 -4.83
N SER A 73 6.38 -17.84 -5.26
CA SER A 73 6.74 -17.44 -6.63
C SER A 73 6.41 -18.55 -7.63
N GLN A 74 6.09 -18.19 -8.87
CA GLN A 74 5.73 -19.16 -9.93
C GLN A 74 6.79 -20.27 -10.12
N LEU A 75 8.07 -19.94 -9.99
CA LEU A 75 9.21 -20.86 -10.17
C LEU A 75 10.14 -20.91 -8.93
N GLY A 76 9.62 -20.58 -7.74
CA GLY A 76 10.42 -20.45 -6.52
C GLY A 76 10.02 -21.38 -5.38
N GLU A 77 10.81 -21.36 -4.32
CA GLU A 77 10.48 -22.02 -3.05
C GLU A 77 9.38 -21.26 -2.29
N LEU A 78 8.64 -21.98 -1.45
CA LEU A 78 7.67 -21.37 -0.54
C LEU A 78 8.42 -20.64 0.57
N LEU A 79 8.37 -19.32 0.53
CA LEU A 79 9.07 -18.44 1.45
C LEU A 79 8.10 -17.94 2.53
N TYR A 80 8.53 -18.01 3.77
CA TYR A 80 7.82 -17.49 4.93
C TYR A 80 8.54 -16.23 5.40
N ASP A 81 7.84 -15.10 5.39
CA ASP A 81 8.32 -13.80 5.83
C ASP A 81 7.47 -13.33 7.01
N LEU A 82 8.00 -13.55 8.21
CA LEU A 82 7.37 -13.29 9.50
C LEU A 82 7.96 -12.02 10.11
N GLU A 83 7.14 -10.99 10.23
CA GLU A 83 7.52 -9.65 10.63
C GLU A 83 6.87 -9.28 11.97
N TRP A 84 7.63 -8.56 12.80
CA TRP A 84 7.20 -8.09 14.10
C TRP A 84 7.22 -6.55 14.18
N ASN A 85 6.35 -5.99 15.01
CA ASN A 85 6.22 -4.55 15.22
C ASN A 85 7.49 -3.90 15.80
N ASN A 86 8.36 -4.68 16.43
CA ASN A 86 9.65 -4.23 16.95
C ASN A 86 10.73 -4.14 15.86
N GLY A 87 10.37 -4.41 14.60
CA GLY A 87 11.29 -4.36 13.46
C GLY A 87 11.96 -5.68 13.11
N THR A 88 11.86 -6.71 13.94
CA THR A 88 12.46 -8.01 13.62
C THR A 88 11.66 -8.71 12.53
N SER A 89 12.35 -9.19 11.49
CA SER A 89 11.77 -10.05 10.45
C SER A 89 12.57 -11.34 10.31
N PHE A 90 11.88 -12.45 10.07
CA PHE A 90 12.44 -13.76 9.76
C PHE A 90 12.00 -14.20 8.37
N PHE A 91 12.96 -14.63 7.56
CA PHE A 91 12.73 -15.16 6.23
C PHE A 91 13.22 -16.60 6.19
N TYR A 92 12.31 -17.56 6.01
CA TYR A 92 12.63 -18.98 6.11
C TYR A 92 11.84 -19.88 5.16
N THR A 93 12.35 -21.09 4.96
CA THR A 93 11.66 -22.17 4.25
C THR A 93 11.40 -23.32 5.21
N LEU A 94 10.23 -23.97 5.14
CA LEU A 94 9.88 -25.13 5.98
C LEU A 94 10.22 -26.48 5.32
N ASP A 95 10.78 -26.46 4.12
CA ASP A 95 11.21 -27.66 3.38
C ASP A 95 12.47 -28.30 4.01
N SER A 96 12.95 -29.38 3.39
CA SER A 96 14.14 -30.09 3.86
C SER A 96 15.41 -29.23 3.85
N ASN A 97 15.45 -28.13 3.08
CA ASN A 97 16.60 -27.24 3.01
C ASN A 97 16.75 -26.35 4.25
N LYS A 98 15.67 -26.11 5.01
CA LYS A 98 15.66 -25.37 6.29
C LYS A 98 16.47 -24.07 6.23
N LYS A 99 16.17 -23.22 5.24
CA LYS A 99 16.85 -21.93 5.10
C LYS A 99 16.24 -20.95 6.11
N CYS A 100 17.08 -20.16 6.76
CA CYS A 100 16.64 -19.00 7.51
C CYS A 100 17.67 -17.87 7.46
N ARG A 101 17.16 -16.64 7.43
CA ARG A 101 17.86 -15.39 7.74
C ARG A 101 16.92 -14.46 8.50
N SER A 102 17.49 -13.52 9.26
CA SER A 102 16.73 -12.46 9.93
C SER A 102 17.17 -11.08 9.45
N ALA A 103 16.32 -10.08 9.63
CA ALA A 103 16.64 -8.68 9.42
C ALA A 103 16.03 -7.83 10.55
N GLN A 104 16.55 -6.61 10.72
CA GLN A 104 16.00 -5.61 11.62
C GLN A 104 15.62 -4.37 10.80
N LEU A 105 14.34 -4.08 10.71
CA LEU A 105 13.74 -2.97 9.98
C LEU A 105 13.30 -1.89 10.98
N GLU A 106 13.75 -0.64 10.82
CA GLU A 106 13.52 0.41 11.83
C GLU A 106 12.05 0.75 12.07
N VAL A 107 11.18 0.56 11.07
CA VAL A 107 9.78 0.99 11.10
C VAL A 107 8.83 -0.11 11.63
N GLY A 108 9.22 -1.38 11.53
CA GLY A 108 8.35 -2.53 11.81
C GLY A 108 7.20 -2.67 10.81
N ILE A 109 6.14 -3.38 11.21
CA ILE A 109 4.95 -3.60 10.38
C ILE A 109 4.15 -2.31 10.17
N LEU A 110 3.47 -2.19 9.03
CA LEU A 110 2.65 -1.02 8.73
C LEU A 110 1.56 -0.82 9.79
N ARG A 111 1.42 0.43 10.25
CA ARG A 111 0.35 0.84 11.16
C ARG A 111 -0.98 0.92 10.40
N PRO A 112 -2.14 0.75 11.07
CA PRO A 112 -3.44 0.89 10.42
C PRO A 112 -3.62 2.17 9.60
N ASN A 113 -3.07 3.29 10.10
CA ASN A 113 -3.16 4.61 9.48
C ASN A 113 -1.95 4.98 8.61
N TRP A 114 -1.23 4.00 8.04
CA TRP A 114 0.00 4.27 7.29
C TRP A 114 -0.16 5.23 6.09
N LEU A 115 -1.39 5.38 5.58
CA LEU A 115 -1.75 6.34 4.53
C LEU A 115 -2.01 7.78 5.01
N ASP A 116 -1.91 8.07 6.31
CA ASP A 116 -2.11 9.43 6.84
C ASP A 116 -1.15 10.42 6.17
N GLY A 117 -1.67 11.52 5.64
CA GLY A 117 -0.87 12.50 4.88
C GLY A 117 -0.49 12.06 3.46
N ALA A 118 -1.10 11.01 2.91
CA ALA A 118 -1.00 10.68 1.50
C ALA A 118 -1.74 11.72 0.62
N VAL A 119 -1.25 11.93 -0.59
CA VAL A 119 -1.80 12.87 -1.57
C VAL A 119 -2.87 12.15 -2.38
N TYR A 120 -4.09 12.69 -2.40
CA TYR A 120 -5.17 12.17 -3.24
C TYR A 120 -4.96 12.56 -4.71
N LEU A 121 -5.05 11.58 -5.62
CA LEU A 121 -4.78 11.76 -7.05
C LEU A 121 -6.03 11.73 -7.92
N GLY A 122 -7.19 11.32 -7.36
CA GLY A 122 -8.44 11.20 -8.11
C GLY A 122 -8.95 9.76 -8.12
N GLN A 123 -9.69 9.40 -9.19
CA GLN A 123 -10.30 8.09 -9.34
C GLN A 123 -9.86 7.40 -10.62
N GLU A 124 -9.65 6.08 -10.54
CA GLU A 124 -9.25 5.23 -11.66
C GLU A 124 -9.99 3.88 -11.62
N ASN A 125 -10.24 3.28 -12.78
CA ASN A 125 -10.79 1.93 -12.86
C ASN A 125 -9.65 0.91 -12.85
N VAL A 126 -9.63 0.00 -11.86
CA VAL A 126 -8.62 -1.05 -11.71
C VAL A 126 -9.31 -2.34 -11.28
N ASP A 127 -8.97 -3.46 -11.93
CA ASP A 127 -9.50 -4.81 -11.62
C ASP A 127 -11.03 -4.91 -11.55
N GLY A 128 -11.73 -4.06 -12.30
CA GLY A 128 -13.20 -3.99 -12.32
C GLY A 128 -13.82 -3.10 -11.23
N PHE A 129 -13.02 -2.40 -10.44
CA PHE A 129 -13.44 -1.45 -9.40
C PHE A 129 -13.13 -0.01 -9.80
N LEU A 130 -14.05 0.91 -9.52
CA LEU A 130 -13.73 2.33 -9.48
C LEU A 130 -13.03 2.62 -8.15
N CYS A 131 -11.78 3.06 -8.20
CA CYS A 131 -10.95 3.25 -7.01
C CYS A 131 -10.62 4.72 -6.79
N ASN A 132 -10.61 5.15 -5.53
CA ASN A 132 -9.86 6.33 -5.11
C ASN A 132 -8.37 5.99 -5.09
N VAL A 133 -7.53 6.93 -5.52
CA VAL A 133 -6.07 6.74 -5.62
C VAL A 133 -5.34 7.71 -4.70
N TRP A 134 -4.41 7.19 -3.90
CA TRP A 134 -3.50 8.01 -3.10
C TRP A 134 -2.04 7.65 -3.39
N GLN A 135 -1.18 8.66 -3.31
CA GLN A 135 0.25 8.51 -3.36
C GLN A 135 0.86 8.83 -1.99
N LYS A 136 1.74 7.97 -1.51
CA LYS A 136 2.46 8.17 -0.25
C LYS A 136 3.97 8.26 -0.53
N VAL A 137 4.54 9.42 -0.19
CA VAL A 137 5.99 9.73 -0.25
C VAL A 137 6.70 9.37 -1.56
N ASP A 138 6.02 9.53 -2.70
CA ASP A 138 6.51 9.13 -4.03
C ASP A 138 6.96 7.67 -4.15
N PHE A 139 6.57 6.82 -3.20
CA PHE A 139 7.04 5.46 -3.05
C PHE A 139 5.96 4.45 -3.44
N ILE A 140 4.71 4.70 -3.05
CA ILE A 140 3.59 3.79 -3.26
C ILE A 140 2.33 4.54 -3.71
N TRP A 141 1.64 3.96 -4.68
CA TRP A 141 0.31 4.33 -5.15
C TRP A 141 -0.68 3.29 -4.66
N TYR A 142 -1.73 3.71 -3.97
CA TYR A 142 -2.69 2.84 -3.31
C TYR A 142 -4.09 3.10 -3.84
N TYR A 143 -4.79 2.03 -4.19
CA TYR A 143 -6.10 2.02 -4.81
C TYR A 143 -7.11 1.38 -3.85
N GLU A 144 -8.11 2.16 -3.46
CA GLU A 144 -9.22 1.73 -2.59
C GLU A 144 -10.53 1.83 -3.37
N ASP A 145 -11.35 0.78 -3.34
CA ASP A 145 -12.67 0.82 -3.94
C ASP A 145 -13.52 1.96 -3.34
N VAL A 146 -14.10 2.80 -4.20
CA VAL A 146 -14.90 3.95 -3.77
C VAL A 146 -16.12 3.53 -2.94
N VAL A 147 -16.69 2.35 -3.24
CA VAL A 147 -17.92 1.84 -2.62
C VAL A 147 -17.64 1.11 -1.31
N THR A 148 -16.87 0.02 -1.37
CA THR A 148 -16.67 -0.88 -0.22
C THR A 148 -15.52 -0.46 0.68
N LYS A 149 -14.69 0.50 0.26
CA LYS A 149 -13.50 0.96 0.98
C LYS A 149 -12.43 -0.11 1.17
N ARG A 150 -12.51 -1.23 0.44
CA ARG A 150 -11.50 -2.27 0.48
C ARG A 150 -10.24 -1.85 -0.29
N PRO A 151 -9.06 -2.32 0.11
CA PRO A 151 -7.88 -2.32 -0.76
C PRO A 151 -8.17 -3.12 -2.04
N VAL A 152 -7.77 -2.57 -3.19
CA VAL A 152 -7.90 -3.23 -4.51
C VAL A 152 -6.54 -3.50 -5.10
N HIS A 153 -5.65 -2.51 -5.09
CA HIS A 153 -4.37 -2.57 -5.77
C HIS A 153 -3.38 -1.61 -5.13
N TRP A 154 -2.09 -1.91 -5.21
CA TRP A 154 -1.06 -0.90 -5.00
C TRP A 154 0.18 -1.16 -5.84
N VAL A 155 0.87 -0.09 -6.19
CA VAL A 155 2.06 -0.09 -7.05
C VAL A 155 3.18 0.62 -6.33
N PHE A 156 4.36 -0.01 -6.29
CA PHE A 156 5.57 0.63 -5.80
C PHE A 156 6.28 1.38 -6.93
N TYR A 157 7.07 2.40 -6.60
CA TYR A 157 7.87 3.17 -7.56
C TYR A 157 8.80 2.31 -8.43
N THR A 158 9.13 1.09 -7.98
CA THR A 158 9.91 0.10 -8.71
C THR A 158 9.13 -0.59 -9.85
N GLY A 159 7.83 -0.36 -9.96
CA GLY A 159 6.94 -1.04 -10.91
C GLY A 159 6.40 -2.40 -10.42
N ARG A 160 6.69 -2.79 -9.18
CA ARG A 160 6.04 -3.94 -8.54
C ARG A 160 4.58 -3.61 -8.26
N SER A 161 3.66 -4.38 -8.82
CA SER A 161 2.22 -4.23 -8.59
C SER A 161 1.68 -5.38 -7.73
N ILE A 162 0.75 -5.05 -6.85
CA ILE A 162 0.08 -6.00 -5.96
C ILE A 162 -1.42 -5.85 -6.15
N HIS A 163 -2.08 -6.93 -6.58
CA HIS A 163 -3.52 -7.02 -6.78
C HIS A 163 -4.15 -7.80 -5.64
N VAL A 164 -5.19 -7.25 -5.03
CA VAL A 164 -5.84 -7.82 -3.84
C VAL A 164 -6.96 -8.76 -4.28
N MET A 165 -6.74 -10.07 -4.18
CA MET A 165 -7.73 -11.06 -4.60
C MET A 165 -8.83 -11.24 -3.56
N THR A 166 -8.45 -11.46 -2.30
CA THR A 166 -9.38 -11.58 -1.15
C THR A 166 -9.05 -10.55 -0.07
N PHE A 167 -10.04 -10.18 0.75
CA PHE A 167 -9.81 -9.28 1.87
C PHE A 167 -10.81 -9.58 3.00
N GLU A 168 -10.37 -10.37 3.98
CA GLU A 168 -11.20 -10.92 5.05
C GLU A 168 -10.93 -10.16 6.36
N VAL A 169 -11.75 -9.16 6.62
CA VAL A 169 -11.65 -8.31 7.82
C VAL A 169 -11.93 -9.13 9.09
N GLY A 170 -11.05 -9.02 10.08
CA GLY A 170 -11.18 -9.70 11.38
C GLY A 170 -10.70 -11.15 11.38
N ALA A 171 -10.22 -11.67 10.24
CA ALA A 171 -9.60 -13.00 10.19
C ALA A 171 -8.32 -13.04 11.03
N VAL A 172 -8.11 -14.17 11.72
CA VAL A 172 -6.99 -14.39 12.62
C VAL A 172 -6.36 -15.76 12.39
N LEU A 173 -5.04 -15.82 12.50
CA LEU A 173 -4.26 -17.06 12.43
C LEU A 173 -3.92 -17.56 13.84
N GLU A 174 -4.02 -18.87 14.04
CA GLU A 174 -3.70 -19.52 15.31
C GLU A 174 -2.28 -19.20 15.80
N ASP A 175 -2.11 -18.95 17.10
CA ASP A 175 -0.85 -18.45 17.66
C ASP A 175 0.36 -19.35 17.39
N ALA A 176 0.13 -20.66 17.25
CA ALA A 176 1.18 -21.64 16.95
C ALA A 176 1.85 -21.41 15.58
N LYS A 177 1.14 -20.82 14.60
CA LYS A 177 1.67 -20.59 13.26
C LYS A 177 2.61 -19.40 13.15
N TRP A 178 2.62 -18.51 14.15
CA TRP A 178 3.44 -17.30 14.18
C TRP A 178 4.85 -17.53 14.72
N GLN A 179 5.25 -18.79 14.94
CA GLN A 179 6.57 -19.11 15.50
C GLN A 179 7.58 -19.32 14.36
N ALA A 180 8.67 -18.55 14.38
CA ALA A 180 9.82 -18.82 13.55
C ALA A 180 10.43 -20.19 13.94
N PRO A 181 10.91 -20.99 12.98
CA PRO A 181 11.52 -22.28 13.26
C PRO A 181 12.79 -22.16 14.11
N ILE A 182 13.10 -23.21 14.88
CA ILE A 182 14.24 -23.19 15.82
C ILE A 182 15.59 -22.90 15.14
N TYR A 183 15.79 -23.36 13.90
CA TYR A 183 17.02 -23.14 13.14
C TYR A 183 17.23 -21.69 12.69
N CYS A 184 16.24 -20.80 12.90
CA CYS A 184 16.42 -19.36 12.75
C CYS A 184 17.22 -18.72 13.89
N PHE A 185 17.37 -19.43 15.02
CA PHE A 185 18.09 -18.95 16.20
C PHE A 185 19.46 -19.61 16.37
N ASP A 186 19.78 -20.59 15.53
CA ASP A 186 21.11 -21.21 15.49
C ASP A 186 22.13 -20.17 15.02
N LYS A 187 23.18 -19.96 15.81
CA LYS A 187 24.28 -19.07 15.43
C LYS A 187 24.97 -19.64 14.19
N LYS A 188 24.81 -18.99 13.04
CA LYS A 188 25.72 -19.20 11.92
C LYS A 188 26.97 -18.37 12.21
N ASP A 189 28.10 -19.03 12.47
CA ASP A 189 29.41 -18.40 12.76
C ASP A 189 30.00 -17.57 11.60
N THR A 190 29.22 -17.25 10.57
CA THR A 190 29.62 -16.31 9.52
C THR A 190 29.03 -14.93 9.79
N GLN A 191 29.60 -14.28 10.79
CA GLN A 191 29.67 -12.83 10.85
C GLN A 191 30.57 -12.33 9.71
N THR A 192 30.12 -12.46 8.47
CA THR A 192 30.55 -11.52 7.43
C THR A 192 29.67 -10.31 7.58
N ASP A 193 30.29 -9.25 8.08
CA ASP A 193 29.86 -7.87 8.01
C ASP A 193 29.52 -7.52 6.55
N LEU A 194 28.34 -7.92 6.08
CA LEU A 194 27.78 -7.53 4.79
C LEU A 194 27.10 -6.17 4.95
N ARG A 195 27.88 -5.18 5.41
CA ARG A 195 27.46 -3.79 5.40
C ARG A 195 27.44 -3.18 4.01
N HIS A 196 27.96 -3.83 2.98
CA HIS A 196 27.92 -3.35 1.60
C HIS A 196 27.72 -4.54 0.64
N ASN A 197 26.68 -4.45 -0.20
CA ASN A 197 26.23 -5.43 -1.21
C ASN A 197 25.42 -6.62 -0.70
N TYR A 198 24.12 -6.42 -0.52
CA TYR A 198 23.16 -7.49 -0.80
C TYR A 198 21.93 -6.96 -1.54
N LYS A 199 21.79 -7.33 -2.82
CA LYS A 199 20.51 -7.31 -3.53
C LYS A 199 19.64 -8.38 -2.88
N VAL A 200 18.70 -7.93 -2.06
CA VAL A 200 17.68 -8.79 -1.48
C VAL A 200 16.66 -9.08 -2.60
N ASP A 201 16.66 -10.31 -3.15
CA ASP A 201 15.56 -10.82 -4.01
C ASP A 201 14.31 -11.22 -3.17
N VAL A 202 14.18 -10.61 -2.00
CA VAL A 202 12.95 -10.53 -1.21
C VAL A 202 12.60 -9.06 -1.21
N GLY A 203 11.43 -8.72 -1.76
CA GLY A 203 11.08 -7.39 -2.24
C GLY A 203 10.88 -6.30 -1.19
N TYR A 204 11.91 -6.05 -0.39
CA TYR A 204 12.13 -4.79 0.31
C TYR A 204 13.49 -4.26 -0.14
N SER A 205 13.48 -3.43 -1.18
CA SER A 205 14.62 -2.60 -1.51
C SER A 205 14.72 -1.51 -0.46
N GLU A 206 15.80 -1.48 0.33
CA GLU A 206 16.19 -0.31 1.10
C GLU A 206 16.12 0.92 0.18
N PRO A 207 15.44 2.02 0.59
CA PRO A 207 15.63 3.28 -0.09
C PRO A 207 17.08 3.68 0.13
N GLN A 208 17.88 3.70 -0.94
CA GLN A 208 19.17 4.37 -0.92
C GLN A 208 18.93 5.85 -0.64
N THR A 209 18.92 6.20 0.64
CA THR A 209 18.90 7.57 1.16
C THR A 209 20.29 7.91 1.67
N GLU A 210 21.31 7.63 0.86
CA GLU A 210 22.52 8.45 0.92
C GLU A 210 22.17 9.83 0.32
N GLY A 211 21.72 10.74 1.18
CA GLY A 211 21.81 12.18 0.89
C GLY A 211 20.63 13.07 1.24
N VAL A 212 19.45 12.56 1.61
CA VAL A 212 18.29 13.42 1.90
C VAL A 212 17.51 12.81 3.08
N LEU A 213 17.21 13.64 4.09
CA LEU A 213 16.60 13.30 5.40
C LEU A 213 17.57 13.09 6.58
N ARG A 214 18.63 13.92 6.64
CA ARG A 214 18.92 14.61 7.92
C ARG A 214 17.84 15.66 8.14
N GLY A 215 16.74 15.26 8.77
CA GLY A 215 15.62 16.14 9.06
C GLY A 215 14.75 15.55 10.15
N SER A 216 15.07 15.92 11.39
CA SER A 216 14.35 15.68 12.63
C SER A 216 12.83 15.49 12.49
N MET A 217 12.31 14.40 13.03
CA MET A 217 10.95 14.37 13.60
C MET A 217 10.98 13.58 14.90
N GLN A 218 11.43 14.27 15.96
CA GLN A 218 10.72 14.21 17.23
C GLN A 218 9.46 15.04 17.06
N LEU A 219 8.29 14.43 17.23
CA LEU A 219 7.06 14.99 17.79
C LEU A 219 6.12 13.81 18.09
#